data_AF-M5S262-F1
#
_entry.id   AF-M5S262-F1
#
_cell.length_a   1.000
_cell.length_b   1.000
_cell.length_c   1.000
_cell.angle_alpha   90.00
_cell.angle_beta   90.00
_cell.angle_gamma   90.00
#
_symmetry.space_group_name_H-M   'P 1'
#
loop_
_entity.id
_entity.type
_entity.pdbx_description
1 polymer ?
#
loop_
_entity_poly.entity_id
_entity_poly.type
_entity_poly.pdbx_seq_one_letter_code
_entity_poly.pdbx_strand_id
1 'polypeptide(L)'
;MRSRCEFDAIDDDTLRETFIPRQIFGDYVRGLAAHYLGAADPRSKVQCEVIEDAAVDVVPRGLAASGNQGGVVMLEKGEPIEAESILLATGNQPPAGLPGANLLANDRRYCGNPWKDWHENLPSDDKHIVILGTGLTAVDVIVTLRNKGWCGKVTAISRN
;
A
#
# COMPACT_ATOMS: atom_id res chain seq x y z
N MET A 1 0.25 -3.16 27.43
CA MET A 1 1.18 -2.66 26.40
C MET A 1 2.49 -3.42 26.57
N ARG A 2 2.76 -4.45 25.75
CA ARG A 2 4.06 -5.15 25.81
C ARG A 2 5.09 -4.22 25.17
N SER A 3 5.90 -3.53 25.98
CA SER A 3 7.04 -2.79 25.43
C SER A 3 8.03 -3.82 24.85
N ARG A 4 8.41 -3.59 23.60
CA ARG A 4 9.35 -4.38 22.83
C ARG A 4 10.72 -4.35 23.53
N CYS A 5 11.10 -5.44 24.18
CA CYS A 5 12.42 -5.64 24.81
C CYS A 5 13.29 -6.62 23.99
N GLU A 6 12.75 -7.18 22.90
CA GLU A 6 13.38 -8.30 22.18
C GLU A 6 14.46 -7.88 21.18
N PHE A 7 14.56 -6.58 20.86
CA PHE A 7 15.51 -6.05 19.88
C PHE A 7 16.55 -5.08 20.48
N ASP A 8 16.38 -4.66 21.74
CA ASP A 8 17.28 -3.69 22.39
C ASP A 8 18.71 -4.22 22.55
N ALA A 9 18.86 -5.55 22.57
CA ALA A 9 20.15 -6.23 22.71
C ALA A 9 20.81 -6.60 21.36
N ILE A 10 20.14 -6.35 20.24
CA ILE A 10 20.66 -6.66 18.90
C ILE A 10 21.44 -5.43 18.41
N ASP A 11 22.65 -5.66 17.90
CA ASP A 11 23.47 -4.59 17.32
C ASP A 11 22.89 -4.06 15.99
N ASP A 12 23.26 -2.83 15.64
CA ASP A 12 22.75 -2.13 14.46
C ASP A 12 23.01 -2.88 13.14
N ASP A 13 24.12 -3.61 13.03
CA ASP A 13 24.47 -4.35 11.81
C ASP A 13 23.53 -5.55 11.65
N THR A 14 23.35 -6.34 12.70
CA THR A 14 22.40 -7.45 12.73
C THR A 14 20.96 -6.98 12.51
N LEU A 15 20.56 -5.83 13.07
CA LEU A 15 19.24 -5.25 12.83
C LEU A 15 19.03 -4.87 11.36
N ARG A 16 20.05 -4.30 10.69
CA ARG A 16 19.99 -3.95 9.27
C ARG A 16 19.85 -5.16 8.37
N GLU A 17 20.53 -6.26 8.70
CA GLU A 17 20.41 -7.52 7.96
C GLU A 17 19.05 -8.20 8.21
N THR A 18 18.48 -8.04 9.40
CA THR A 18 17.17 -8.61 9.76
C THR A 18 16.00 -7.82 9.16
N PHE A 19 16.10 -6.49 9.10
CA PHE A 19 15.04 -5.59 8.63
C PHE A 19 15.48 -4.81 7.39
N ILE A 20 15.30 -5.44 6.23
CA ILE A 20 15.66 -4.85 4.95
C ILE A 20 14.81 -3.60 4.65
N PRO A 21 15.41 -2.50 4.16
CA PRO A 21 14.68 -1.31 3.72
C PRO A 21 13.60 -1.63 2.69
N ARG A 22 12.43 -0.98 2.82
CA ARG A 22 11.28 -1.21 1.93
C ARG A 22 11.60 -0.97 0.45
N GLN A 23 12.49 -0.03 0.14
CA GLN A 23 12.94 0.23 -1.23
C GLN A 23 13.64 -0.99 -1.84
N ILE A 24 14.57 -1.59 -1.10
CA ILE A 24 15.31 -2.79 -1.54
C ILE A 24 14.36 -3.98 -1.69
N PHE A 25 13.45 -4.17 -0.74
CA PHE A 25 12.43 -5.22 -0.86
C PHE A 25 11.51 -4.99 -2.09
N GLY A 26 11.14 -3.74 -2.37
CA GLY A 26 10.36 -3.38 -3.55
C GLY A 26 11.09 -3.68 -4.87
N ASP A 27 12.39 -3.39 -4.93
CA ASP A 27 13.23 -3.71 -6.08
C ASP A 27 13.37 -5.22 -6.28
N TYR A 28 13.50 -5.99 -5.20
CA TYR A 28 13.46 -7.45 -5.24
C TYR A 28 12.14 -7.99 -5.80
N VAL A 29 11.00 -7.52 -5.29
CA VAL A 29 9.67 -7.94 -5.78
C VAL A 29 9.49 -7.56 -7.25
N ARG A 30 9.96 -6.36 -7.67
CA ARG A 30 9.92 -5.94 -9.08
C ARG A 30 10.77 -6.87 -9.95
N GLY A 31 11.97 -7.22 -9.52
CA GLY A 31 12.84 -8.17 -10.22
C GLY A 31 12.19 -9.55 -10.36
N LEU A 32 11.54 -10.03 -9.30
CA LEU A 32 10.81 -11.30 -9.32
C LEU A 32 9.64 -11.27 -10.30
N ALA A 33 8.85 -10.19 -10.29
CA ALA A 33 7.74 -10.02 -11.22
C ALA A 33 8.23 -9.95 -12.67
N ALA A 34 9.27 -9.17 -12.96
CA ALA A 34 9.85 -9.09 -14.30
C ALA A 34 10.41 -10.43 -14.79
N HIS A 35 10.97 -11.24 -13.89
CA HIS A 35 11.47 -12.57 -14.23
C HIS A 35 10.35 -13.52 -14.67
N TYR A 36 9.22 -13.53 -13.95
CA TYR A 36 8.11 -14.45 -14.24
C TYR A 36 7.11 -13.94 -15.28
N LEU A 37 6.99 -12.63 -15.45
CA LEU A 37 6.13 -11.99 -16.45
C LEU A 37 6.87 -11.70 -17.77
N GLY A 38 8.19 -11.88 -17.80
CA GLY A 38 9.02 -11.68 -18.98
C GLY A 38 8.74 -12.70 -20.10
N ALA A 39 9.53 -12.62 -21.18
CA ALA A 39 9.36 -13.49 -22.34
C ALA A 39 9.36 -14.97 -21.91
N ALA A 40 8.22 -15.63 -22.14
CA ALA A 40 8.05 -17.04 -21.82
C ALA A 40 9.21 -17.83 -22.45
N ASP A 41 9.85 -18.70 -21.66
CA ASP A 41 10.72 -19.74 -22.20
C ASP A 41 9.96 -20.36 -23.40
N PRO A 42 10.58 -20.50 -24.59
CA PRO A 42 9.92 -21.10 -25.75
C PRO A 42 9.33 -22.50 -25.48
N ARG A 43 9.74 -23.16 -24.38
CA ARG A 43 9.22 -24.45 -23.90
C ARG A 43 8.01 -24.32 -22.96
N SER A 44 7.75 -23.12 -22.42
CA SER A 44 6.60 -22.83 -21.57
C SER A 44 5.33 -22.75 -22.41
N LYS A 45 4.26 -23.37 -21.90
CA LYS A 45 2.91 -23.25 -22.48
C LYS A 45 2.10 -22.09 -21.88
N VAL A 46 2.68 -21.35 -20.94
CA VAL A 46 2.01 -20.24 -20.27
C VAL A 46 2.30 -18.95 -21.01
N GLN A 47 1.25 -18.22 -21.38
CA GLN A 47 1.33 -16.86 -21.88
C GLN A 47 0.91 -15.91 -20.76
N CYS A 48 1.70 -14.87 -20.54
CA CYS A 48 1.42 -13.82 -19.58
C CYS A 48 1.22 -12.51 -20.35
N GLU A 49 0.16 -11.79 -20.03
CA GLU A 49 -0.11 -10.45 -20.54
C GLU A 49 -0.28 -9.51 -19.35
N VAL A 50 0.36 -8.35 -19.43
CA VAL A 50 0.20 -7.27 -18.45
C VAL A 50 -0.66 -6.19 -19.09
N ILE A 51 -1.79 -5.90 -18.46
CA ILE A 51 -2.75 -4.90 -18.93
C ILE A 51 -2.65 -3.69 -18.00
N GLU A 52 -2.20 -2.56 -18.54
CA GLU A 52 -2.10 -1.30 -17.81
C GLU A 52 -3.46 -0.59 -17.74
N ASP A 53 -4.39 -1.16 -16.99
CA ASP A 53 -5.72 -0.57 -16.74
C ASP A 53 -6.25 -0.95 -15.35
N ALA A 54 -7.25 -0.21 -14.85
CA ALA A 54 -7.93 -0.52 -13.60
C ALA A 54 -9.09 -1.49 -13.86
N ALA A 55 -9.09 -2.64 -13.16
CA ALA A 55 -10.27 -3.49 -13.07
C ALA A 55 -11.29 -2.84 -12.11
N VAL A 56 -12.44 -2.45 -12.64
CA VAL A 56 -13.47 -1.69 -11.89
C VAL A 56 -14.64 -2.55 -11.41
N ASP A 57 -14.88 -3.68 -12.07
CA ASP A 57 -15.94 -4.62 -11.69
C ASP A 57 -15.65 -6.05 -12.18
N VAL A 58 -16.31 -7.03 -11.59
CA VAL A 58 -16.29 -8.43 -12.04
C VAL A 58 -17.72 -8.96 -12.08
N VAL A 59 -18.15 -9.41 -13.26
CA VAL A 59 -19.47 -10.02 -13.48
C VAL A 59 -19.30 -11.53 -13.61
N PRO A 60 -19.68 -12.33 -12.60
CA PRO A 60 -19.65 -13.79 -12.71
C PRO A 60 -20.64 -14.28 -13.76
N ARG A 61 -20.23 -15.21 -14.63
CA ARG A 61 -21.17 -15.95 -15.46
C ARG A 61 -21.87 -16.96 -14.57
N GLY A 62 -23.19 -16.81 -14.44
CA GLY A 62 -24.00 -17.61 -13.52
C GLY A 62 -23.81 -19.13 -13.70
N LEU A 63 -24.11 -19.88 -12.64
CA LEU A 63 -24.07 -21.36 -12.62
C LEU A 63 -25.17 -21.94 -13.52
N ALA A 64 -24.97 -21.93 -14.84
CA ALA A 64 -25.76 -22.77 -15.72
C ALA A 64 -25.42 -24.25 -15.41
N ALA A 65 -26.41 -25.14 -15.49
CA ALA A 65 -26.27 -26.58 -15.23
C ALA A 65 -25.18 -27.29 -16.09
N SER A 66 -24.64 -26.59 -17.10
CA SER A 66 -23.53 -27.01 -17.96
C SER A 66 -22.13 -26.60 -17.47
N GLY A 67 -21.98 -25.99 -16.30
CA GLY A 67 -20.72 -25.96 -15.55
C GLY A 67 -19.67 -24.92 -15.96
N ASN A 68 -19.99 -23.91 -16.77
CA ASN A 68 -19.00 -22.88 -17.09
C ASN A 68 -18.89 -21.83 -15.96
N GLN A 69 -17.89 -22.00 -15.08
CA GLN A 69 -17.64 -21.18 -13.90
C GLN A 69 -16.65 -20.04 -14.19
N GLY A 70 -16.96 -19.19 -15.16
CA GLY A 70 -16.13 -18.03 -15.52
C GLY A 70 -16.72 -16.69 -15.09
N GLY A 71 -16.07 -15.61 -15.49
CA GLY A 71 -16.57 -14.25 -15.31
C GLY A 71 -16.03 -13.29 -16.37
N VAL A 72 -16.48 -12.05 -16.29
CA VAL A 72 -16.03 -10.94 -17.11
C VAL A 72 -15.46 -9.87 -16.19
N VAL A 73 -14.21 -9.47 -16.41
CA VAL A 73 -13.57 -8.34 -15.71
C VAL A 73 -13.82 -7.09 -16.52
N MET A 74 -14.46 -6.10 -15.92
CA MET A 74 -14.67 -4.79 -16.52
C MET A 74 -13.46 -3.90 -16.24
N LEU A 75 -12.89 -3.32 -17.29
CA LEU A 75 -11.80 -2.37 -17.18
C LEU A 75 -12.32 -0.92 -17.22
N GLU A 76 -11.56 0.03 -16.67
CA GLU A 76 -11.95 1.45 -16.66
C GLU A 76 -11.95 2.05 -18.08
N LYS A 77 -10.98 1.68 -18.92
CA LYS A 77 -10.75 2.30 -20.24
C LYS A 77 -10.80 1.30 -21.38
N GLY A 78 -10.36 0.07 -21.13
CA GLY A 78 -10.25 -1.00 -22.10
C GLY A 78 -11.50 -1.84 -22.25
N GLU A 79 -11.39 -2.83 -23.14
CA GLU A 79 -12.44 -3.81 -23.36
C GLU A 79 -12.54 -4.80 -22.19
N PRO A 80 -13.74 -5.34 -21.90
CA PRO A 80 -13.90 -6.36 -20.86
C PRO A 80 -13.11 -7.63 -21.18
N ILE A 81 -12.54 -8.24 -20.14
CA ILE A 81 -11.75 -9.47 -20.27
C ILE A 81 -12.58 -10.66 -19.80
N GLU A 82 -12.71 -11.65 -20.66
CA GLU A 82 -13.30 -12.93 -20.29
C GLU A 82 -12.27 -13.86 -19.64
N ALA A 83 -12.63 -14.47 -18.52
CA ALA A 83 -11.79 -15.46 -17.84
C ALA A 83 -12.60 -16.62 -17.28
N GLU A 84 -11.98 -17.81 -17.25
CA GLU A 84 -12.52 -19.00 -16.56
C GLU A 84 -12.22 -18.98 -15.06
N SER A 85 -11.27 -18.18 -14.62
CA SER A 85 -10.91 -18.04 -13.20
C SER A 85 -10.37 -16.64 -12.96
N ILE A 86 -10.81 -16.01 -11.86
CA ILE A 86 -10.47 -14.64 -11.52
C ILE A 86 -9.94 -14.61 -10.08
N LEU A 87 -8.71 -14.12 -9.91
CA LEU A 87 -8.09 -13.92 -8.60
C LEU A 87 -7.97 -12.41 -8.31
N LEU A 88 -8.55 -11.97 -7.19
CA LEU A 88 -8.40 -10.59 -6.72
C LEU A 88 -7.16 -10.47 -5.84
N ALA A 89 -6.10 -9.87 -6.38
CA ALA A 89 -4.84 -9.61 -5.68
C ALA A 89 -4.57 -8.10 -5.54
N THR A 90 -5.55 -7.34 -5.06
CA THR A 90 -5.57 -5.85 -5.06
C THR A 90 -4.68 -5.19 -3.99
N GLY A 91 -3.94 -5.97 -3.20
CA GLY A 91 -3.02 -5.47 -2.19
C GLY A 91 -3.71 -4.74 -1.02
N ASN A 92 -2.98 -3.81 -0.40
CA ASN A 92 -3.46 -3.07 0.77
C ASN A 92 -4.35 -1.89 0.37
N GLN A 93 -5.49 -1.76 1.04
CA GLN A 93 -6.38 -0.63 0.85
C GLN A 93 -5.85 0.63 1.55
N PRO A 94 -6.24 1.83 1.09
CA PRO A 94 -5.98 3.07 1.80
C PRO A 94 -6.52 3.00 3.24
N PRO A 95 -5.96 3.79 4.19
CA PRO A 95 -6.53 3.87 5.53
C PRO A 95 -8.01 4.24 5.49
N ALA A 96 -8.79 3.65 6.39
CA ALA A 96 -10.18 4.05 6.57
C ALA A 96 -10.27 5.55 6.92
N GLY A 97 -11.28 6.22 6.35
CA GLY A 97 -11.54 7.62 6.66
C GLY A 97 -11.86 7.84 8.13
N LEU A 98 -11.37 8.95 8.70
CA LEU A 98 -11.75 9.37 10.03
C LEU A 98 -13.26 9.71 10.07
N PRO A 99 -14.04 9.22 11.04
CA PRO A 99 -15.43 9.64 11.19
C PRO A 99 -15.53 11.17 11.27
N GLY A 100 -16.35 11.77 10.40
CA GLY A 100 -16.48 13.23 10.29
C GLY A 100 -15.39 13.92 9.45
N ALA A 101 -14.46 13.18 8.84
CA ALA A 101 -13.42 13.72 7.95
C ALA A 101 -13.98 14.56 6.79
N ASN A 102 -15.25 14.35 6.42
CA ASN A 102 -15.93 15.13 5.39
C ASN A 102 -15.90 16.64 5.68
N LEU A 103 -15.93 17.01 6.97
CA LEU A 103 -15.81 18.41 7.43
C LEU A 103 -14.39 18.98 7.21
N LEU A 104 -13.41 18.11 7.08
CA LEU A 104 -11.99 18.43 6.89
C LEU A 104 -11.51 18.16 5.46
N ALA A 105 -12.37 17.66 4.57
CA ALA A 105 -11.97 17.16 3.25
C ALA A 105 -11.26 18.21 2.39
N ASN A 106 -11.59 19.49 2.58
CA ASN A 106 -10.99 20.63 1.88
C ASN A 106 -9.98 21.41 2.73
N ASP A 107 -9.70 20.96 3.96
CA ASP A 107 -8.73 21.61 4.83
C ASP A 107 -7.33 21.09 4.52
N ARG A 108 -6.45 21.97 4.04
CA ARG A 108 -5.06 21.65 3.70
C ARG A 108 -4.25 21.12 4.89
N ARG A 109 -4.71 21.32 6.12
CA ARG A 109 -4.07 20.83 7.35
C ARG A 109 -4.39 19.37 7.63
N TYR A 110 -5.42 18.81 6.98
CA TYR A 110 -5.83 17.43 7.17
C TYR A 110 -5.26 16.54 6.06
N CYS A 111 -4.62 15.45 6.47
CA CYS A 111 -4.19 14.38 5.56
C CYS A 111 -4.79 13.05 6.02
N GLY A 112 -5.72 12.51 5.23
CA GLY A 112 -6.33 11.20 5.52
C GLY A 112 -5.53 10.00 5.03
N ASN A 113 -4.56 10.19 4.13
CA ASN A 113 -3.75 9.12 3.57
C ASN A 113 -2.24 9.46 3.68
N PRO A 114 -1.50 8.84 4.62
CA PRO A 114 -0.09 9.13 4.88
C PRO A 114 0.84 8.63 3.78
N TRP A 115 0.33 7.95 2.76
CA TRP A 115 1.07 7.52 1.58
C TRP A 115 1.00 8.50 0.40
N LYS A 116 0.28 9.63 0.55
CA LYS A 116 0.28 10.74 -0.42
C LYS A 116 1.34 11.78 -0.07
N ASP A 117 1.52 12.79 -0.93
CA ASP A 117 2.50 13.87 -0.77
C ASP A 117 2.12 14.94 0.27
N TRP A 118 1.68 14.50 1.46
CA TRP A 118 1.29 15.39 2.56
C TRP A 118 2.44 16.29 3.04
N HIS A 119 3.67 15.83 2.86
CA HIS A 119 4.87 16.53 3.27
C HIS A 119 5.14 17.81 2.45
N GLU A 120 4.49 17.99 1.30
CA GLU A 120 4.53 19.26 0.55
C GLU A 120 3.82 20.40 1.27
N ASN A 121 2.94 20.06 2.22
CA ASN A 121 2.15 21.02 3.00
C ASN A 121 2.64 21.11 4.44
N LEU A 122 3.93 20.83 4.69
CA LEU A 122 4.48 20.92 6.03
C LEU A 122 4.37 22.35 6.59
N PRO A 123 3.86 22.50 7.81
CA PRO A 123 3.91 23.79 8.48
C PRO A 123 5.35 24.11 8.91
N SER A 124 5.59 25.36 9.33
CA SER A 124 6.82 25.72 10.01
C SER A 124 7.03 24.92 11.31
N ASP A 125 8.29 24.75 11.72
CA ASP A 125 8.68 23.91 12.86
C ASP A 125 8.16 24.39 14.23
N ASP A 126 7.71 25.65 14.32
CA ASP A 126 7.02 26.18 15.52
C ASP A 126 5.58 25.64 15.66
N LYS A 127 5.06 24.94 14.65
CA LYS A 127 3.72 24.36 14.67
C LYS A 127 3.71 22.94 15.22
N HIS A 128 2.51 22.46 15.45
CA HIS A 128 2.23 21.18 16.08
C HIS A 128 1.48 20.27 15.10
N ILE A 129 2.04 19.07 14.85
CA ILE A 129 1.38 18.02 14.08
C ILE A 129 0.75 16.99 15.04
N VAL A 130 -0.51 16.66 14.77
CA VAL A 130 -1.23 15.58 15.46
C VAL A 130 -1.34 14.37 14.54
N ILE A 131 -0.93 13.21 15.04
CA ILE A 131 -1.06 11.92 14.34
C ILE A 131 -2.15 11.11 15.04
N LEU A 132 -3.11 10.61 14.28
CA LEU A 132 -4.16 9.74 14.78
C LEU A 132 -3.74 8.29 14.57
N GLY A 133 -3.40 7.61 15.65
CA GLY A 133 -2.83 6.27 15.68
C GLY A 133 -1.37 6.24 16.12
N THR A 134 -0.96 5.11 16.71
CA THR A 134 0.40 4.85 17.23
C THR A 134 1.01 3.57 16.62
N GLY A 135 0.48 3.12 15.48
CA GLY A 135 0.98 1.94 14.75
C GLY A 135 2.22 2.23 13.90
N LEU A 136 2.65 1.26 13.09
CA LEU A 136 3.83 1.39 12.21
C LEU A 136 3.72 2.58 11.24
N THR A 137 2.53 2.86 10.72
CA THR A 137 2.30 4.03 9.86
C THR A 137 2.59 5.36 10.57
N ALA A 138 2.34 5.46 11.88
CA ALA A 138 2.69 6.66 12.65
C ALA A 138 4.21 6.81 12.78
N VAL A 139 4.93 5.70 12.96
CA VAL A 139 6.40 5.68 12.97
C VAL A 139 6.94 6.13 11.61
N ASP A 140 6.39 5.63 10.52
CA ASP A 140 6.80 6.01 9.15
C ASP A 140 6.61 7.52 8.91
N VAL A 141 5.49 8.09 9.35
CA VAL A 141 5.24 9.54 9.28
C VAL A 141 6.28 10.32 10.09
N ILE A 142 6.58 9.90 11.33
CA ILE A 142 7.56 10.58 12.19
C ILE A 142 8.97 10.51 11.58
N VAL A 143 9.39 9.35 11.09
CA VAL A 143 10.69 9.18 10.41
C VAL A 143 10.74 10.05 9.16
N THR A 144 9.65 10.13 8.39
CA THR A 144 9.55 11.00 7.20
C THR A 144 9.69 12.47 7.58
N LEU A 145 9.04 12.93 8.65
CA LEU A 145 9.18 14.30 9.16
C LEU A 145 10.63 14.64 9.47
N ARG A 146 11.32 13.76 10.21
CA ARG A 146 12.72 13.96 10.59
C ARG A 146 13.65 13.93 9.39
N ASN A 147 13.44 13.03 8.43
CA ASN A 147 14.22 12.97 7.20
C ASN A 147 14.03 14.23 6.33
N LYS A 148 12.86 14.89 6.41
CA LYS A 148 12.59 16.18 5.75
C LYS A 148 13.10 17.38 6.55
N GLY A 149 13.77 17.16 7.69
CA GLY A 149 14.31 18.21 8.56
C GLY A 149 13.27 18.89 9.45
N TRP A 150 12.01 18.47 9.43
CA TRP A 150 10.95 19.06 10.25
C TRP A 150 11.11 18.59 11.69
N CYS A 151 11.42 19.52 12.61
CA CYS A 151 11.75 19.25 14.00
C CYS A 151 10.67 19.69 15.01
N GLY A 152 9.49 20.11 14.51
CA GLY A 152 8.39 20.57 15.35
C GLY A 152 7.78 19.51 16.28
N LYS A 153 6.82 19.96 17.09
CA LYS A 153 6.14 19.12 18.09
C LYS A 153 5.21 18.13 17.41
N VAL A 154 5.30 16.85 17.77
CA VAL A 154 4.37 15.79 17.35
C VAL A 154 3.59 15.28 18.55
N THR A 155 2.27 15.12 18.41
CA THR A 155 1.46 14.34 19.36
C THR A 155 0.75 13.22 18.62
N ALA A 156 1.00 11.98 19.05
CA ALA A 156 0.29 10.81 18.55
C ALA A 156 -0.84 10.44 19.53
N ILE A 157 -2.04 10.22 19.01
CA ILE A 157 -3.22 9.85 19.81
C ILE A 157 -3.54 8.38 19.54
N SER A 158 -3.59 7.59 20.60
CA SER A 158 -4.02 6.18 20.58
C SER A 158 -5.46 6.07 21.06
N ARG A 159 -6.21 5.07 20.55
CA ARG A 159 -7.52 4.68 21.10
C ARG A 159 -7.41 3.66 22.26
N ASN A 160 -6.21 3.11 22.44
CA ASN A 160 -5.85 2.12 23.46
C ASN A 160 -5.05 2.77 24.58
#